data_AF-A0AAV2HXF3-F1
#
_entry.id   AF-A0AAV2HXF3-F1
#
_cell.length_a   1.000
_cell.length_b   1.000
_cell.length_c   1.000
_cell.angle_alpha   90.00
_cell.angle_beta   90.00
_cell.angle_gamma   90.00
#
_symmetry.space_group_name_H-M   'P 1'
#
loop_
_entity.id
_entity.type
_entity.pdbx_description
1 polymer ?
#
loop_
_entity_poly.entity_id
_entity_poly.type
_entity_poly.pdbx_seq_one_letter_code
_entity_poly.pdbx_strand_id
1 'polypeptide(L)'
;MERISGSVNVYCPPLVKRRFQSCLPLVTMLSPETKLTLCRSTITCVVLHDQCTDETLYHLGQSDLPLVLHSLRHFLGERNYLVLAGGYCRFRQEFPSLCSSHTSLSGQLRHVKRIGSPQHGISTTSATSRRILSLTPVELLPYLYIGDAEHSSRKELLQNFKISAILNVSTSCENHFPSDFRYKVIPVEDSSNANLFQWFEESIAFI
;
A
#
# COMPACT_ATOMS: atom_id res chain seq x y z
N MET A 1 4.10 -0.46 6.46
CA MET A 1 5.01 0.70 6.61
C MET A 1 4.17 1.79 7.23
N GLU A 2 4.60 2.33 8.36
CA GLU A 2 3.91 3.46 8.99
C GLU A 2 3.99 4.71 8.11
N ARG A 3 2.99 5.58 8.20
CA ARG A 3 2.87 6.82 7.41
C ARG A 3 2.22 7.93 8.25
N ILE A 4 2.29 9.17 7.79
CA ILE A 4 1.52 10.26 8.39
C ILE A 4 0.03 9.94 8.23
N SER A 5 -0.74 10.06 9.31
CA SER A 5 -2.17 9.75 9.32
C SER A 5 -2.90 10.63 8.32
N GLY A 6 -3.75 10.01 7.49
CA GLY A 6 -4.47 10.71 6.43
C GLY A 6 -3.65 11.02 5.17
N SER A 7 -2.35 10.71 5.13
CA SER A 7 -1.57 10.91 3.90
C SER A 7 -1.86 9.86 2.84
N VAL A 8 -1.75 10.26 1.57
CA VAL A 8 -1.93 9.42 0.40
C VAL A 8 -0.57 9.18 -0.27
N ASN A 9 -0.28 7.92 -0.62
CA ASN A 9 0.95 7.58 -1.31
C ASN A 9 0.79 7.73 -2.83
N VAL A 10 1.76 8.35 -3.48
CA VAL A 10 1.87 8.39 -4.94
C VAL A 10 3.01 7.48 -5.36
N TYR A 11 2.71 6.23 -5.72
CA TYR A 11 3.75 5.33 -6.19
C TYR A 11 4.16 5.71 -7.61
N CYS A 12 5.45 5.98 -7.82
CA CYS A 12 6.02 6.34 -9.11
C CYS A 12 6.95 5.21 -9.62
N PRO A 13 6.42 4.20 -10.33
CA PRO A 13 7.23 3.11 -10.85
C PRO A 13 8.38 3.62 -11.74
N PRO A 14 9.57 2.98 -11.73
CA PRO A 14 10.70 3.41 -12.56
C PRO A 14 10.36 3.54 -14.05
N LEU A 15 9.51 2.64 -14.58
CA LEU A 15 9.04 2.69 -15.96
C LEU A 15 8.19 3.93 -16.25
N VAL A 16 7.33 4.33 -15.31
CA VAL A 16 6.51 5.54 -15.42
C VAL A 16 7.43 6.75 -15.38
N LYS A 17 8.35 6.83 -14.42
CA LYS A 17 9.31 7.95 -14.31
C LYS A 17 10.17 8.11 -15.57
N ARG A 18 10.64 7.00 -16.15
CA ARG A 18 11.43 7.02 -17.39
C ARG A 18 10.63 7.52 -18.59
N ARG A 19 9.33 7.20 -18.67
CA ARG A 19 8.44 7.63 -19.76
C ARG A 19 7.93 9.07 -19.58
N PHE A 20 7.73 9.49 -18.33
CA PHE A 20 7.12 10.75 -17.93
C PHE A 20 8.10 11.56 -17.07
N GLN A 21 9.20 11.97 -17.67
CA GLN A 21 10.32 12.62 -16.96
C GLN A 21 10.00 14.05 -16.53
N SER A 22 9.08 14.73 -17.24
CA SER A 22 8.69 16.11 -16.96
C SER A 22 7.38 16.23 -16.18
N CYS A 23 6.40 15.35 -16.46
CA CYS A 23 5.08 15.43 -15.84
C CYS A 23 4.42 14.06 -15.78
N LEU A 24 4.10 13.62 -14.56
CA LEU A 24 3.43 12.34 -14.29
C LEU A 24 1.94 12.40 -14.66
N PRO A 25 1.38 11.32 -15.22
CA PRO A 25 -0.04 11.25 -15.54
C PRO A 25 -0.89 11.00 -14.28
N LEU A 26 -0.96 11.98 -13.37
CA LEU A 26 -1.60 11.83 -12.05
C LEU A 26 -3.08 11.38 -12.13
N VAL A 27 -3.78 11.72 -13.22
CA VAL A 27 -5.18 11.28 -13.43
C VAL A 27 -5.33 9.75 -13.44
N THR A 28 -4.32 9.02 -13.94
CA THR A 28 -4.31 7.55 -13.98
C THR A 28 -3.60 6.93 -12.78
N MET A 29 -2.73 7.68 -12.10
CA MET A 29 -1.97 7.20 -10.94
C MET A 29 -2.74 7.31 -9.62
N LEU A 30 -3.62 8.30 -9.51
CA LEU A 30 -4.39 8.55 -8.28
C LEU A 30 -5.72 7.78 -8.28
N SER A 31 -6.12 7.30 -7.10
CA SER A 31 -7.42 6.66 -6.90
C SER A 31 -8.57 7.66 -7.13
N PRO A 32 -9.77 7.20 -7.49
CA PRO A 32 -10.96 8.07 -7.61
C PRO A 32 -11.20 8.91 -6.35
N GLU A 33 -11.09 8.31 -5.16
CA GLU A 33 -11.33 8.96 -3.87
C GLU A 33 -10.29 10.05 -3.58
N THR A 34 -9.03 9.78 -3.92
CA THR A 34 -7.93 10.74 -3.80
C THR A 34 -8.18 11.94 -4.72
N LYS A 35 -8.56 11.69 -5.98
CA LYS A 35 -8.87 12.76 -6.94
C LYS A 35 -10.05 13.59 -6.45
N LEU A 36 -11.14 12.95 -6.03
CA LEU A 36 -12.30 13.65 -5.48
C LEU A 36 -11.93 14.52 -4.28
N THR A 37 -11.07 14.02 -3.38
CA THR A 37 -10.63 14.76 -2.20
C THR A 37 -9.78 15.96 -2.59
N LEU A 38 -8.74 15.76 -3.42
CA LEU A 38 -7.81 16.83 -3.82
C LEU A 38 -8.49 17.92 -4.67
N CYS A 39 -9.50 17.56 -5.46
CA CYS A 39 -10.22 18.52 -6.29
C CYS A 39 -11.22 19.38 -5.50
N ARG A 40 -11.48 19.10 -4.22
CA ARG A 40 -12.35 19.95 -3.39
C ARG A 40 -11.79 21.37 -3.30
N SER A 41 -12.66 22.37 -3.40
CA SER A 41 -12.30 23.79 -3.26
C SER A 41 -11.80 24.13 -1.85
N THR A 42 -12.19 23.35 -0.84
CA THR A 42 -11.74 23.50 0.55
C THR A 42 -10.28 23.09 0.77
N ILE A 43 -9.65 22.37 -0.17
CA ILE A 43 -8.25 21.95 -0.05
C ILE A 43 -7.35 23.05 -0.60
N THR A 44 -6.98 24.02 0.25
CA THR A 44 -6.15 25.15 -0.18
C THR A 44 -4.64 24.87 -0.11
N CYS A 45 -4.24 23.84 0.64
CA CYS A 45 -2.85 23.47 0.87
C CYS A 45 -2.62 21.97 0.62
N VAL A 46 -1.56 21.64 -0.12
CA VAL A 46 -1.10 20.28 -0.38
C VAL A 46 0.33 20.14 0.13
N VAL A 47 0.55 19.24 1.08
CA VAL A 47 1.87 18.94 1.64
C VAL A 47 2.40 17.65 1.02
N LEU A 48 3.59 17.73 0.42
CA LEU A 48 4.31 16.58 -0.11
C LEU A 48 5.38 16.15 0.87
N HIS A 49 5.60 14.85 0.98
CA HIS A 49 6.71 14.29 1.73
C HIS A 49 7.17 12.99 1.09
N ASP A 50 8.42 12.64 1.32
CA ASP A 50 8.99 11.35 0.99
C ASP A 50 9.41 10.63 2.29
N GLN A 51 10.37 9.71 2.20
CA GLN A 51 10.88 9.00 3.37
C GLN A 51 11.81 9.88 4.21
N CYS A 52 12.95 10.31 3.68
CA CYS A 52 13.94 11.08 4.44
C CYS A 52 14.64 12.15 3.57
N THR A 53 13.95 12.81 2.63
CA THR A 53 14.58 13.87 1.82
C THR A 53 15.09 14.98 2.73
N ASP A 54 16.36 15.29 2.56
CA ASP A 54 16.97 16.51 3.04
C ASP A 54 16.90 17.60 1.96
N GLU A 55 16.96 18.87 2.37
CA GLU A 55 16.93 20.03 1.46
C GLU A 55 18.00 19.91 0.38
N THR A 56 19.18 19.40 0.74
CA THR A 56 20.28 19.18 -0.22
C THR A 56 19.90 18.22 -1.35
N LEU A 57 19.32 17.06 -1.03
CA LEU A 57 18.88 16.06 -2.03
C LEU A 57 17.73 16.56 -2.91
N TYR A 58 16.84 17.36 -2.32
CA TYR A 58 15.77 18.04 -3.07
C TYR A 58 16.35 18.98 -4.13
N HIS A 59 17.29 19.84 -3.74
CA HIS A 59 17.94 20.78 -4.66
C HIS A 59 18.82 20.10 -5.72
N LEU A 60 19.41 18.94 -5.40
CA LEU A 60 20.16 18.12 -6.35
C LEU A 60 19.27 17.33 -7.33
N GLY A 61 17.95 17.39 -7.21
CA GLY A 61 17.03 16.63 -8.07
C GLY A 61 17.12 15.11 -7.87
N GLN A 62 17.66 14.66 -6.74
CA GLN A 62 17.80 13.25 -6.40
C GLN A 62 16.57 12.69 -5.65
N SER A 63 15.51 13.47 -5.58
CA SER A 63 14.22 13.10 -5.03
C SER A 63 13.16 13.08 -6.12
N ASP A 64 12.12 12.26 -5.97
CA ASP A 64 10.95 12.28 -6.86
C ASP A 64 10.05 13.50 -6.56
N LEU A 65 10.27 14.22 -5.44
CA LEU A 65 9.45 15.33 -4.99
C LEU A 65 9.30 16.47 -6.01
N PRO A 66 10.35 16.96 -6.71
CA PRO A 66 10.20 18.02 -7.71
C PRO A 66 9.29 17.60 -8.88
N LEU A 67 9.42 16.35 -9.35
CA LEU A 67 8.59 15.81 -10.43
C LEU A 67 7.13 15.69 -9.98
N VAL A 68 6.88 15.14 -8.78
CA VAL A 68 5.53 15.02 -8.22
C VAL A 68 4.91 16.40 -7.97
N LEU A 69 5.67 17.36 -7.44
CA LEU A 69 5.25 18.74 -7.22
C LEU A 69 4.84 19.42 -8.53
N HIS A 70 5.68 19.34 -9.56
CA HIS A 70 5.38 19.89 -10.87
C HIS A 70 4.09 19.27 -11.45
N SER A 71 3.96 17.95 -11.34
CA SER A 71 2.79 17.22 -11.84
C SER A 71 1.50 17.60 -11.09
N LEU A 72 1.59 17.81 -9.77
CA LEU A 72 0.45 18.23 -8.94
C LEU A 72 0.00 19.66 -9.25
N ARG A 73 0.93 20.57 -9.55
CA ARG A 73 0.59 21.93 -10.02
C ARG A 73 -0.15 21.90 -11.34
N HIS A 74 0.30 21.07 -12.28
CA HIS A 74 -0.40 20.87 -13.54
C HIS A 74 -1.79 20.24 -13.35
N PHE A 75 -1.94 19.33 -12.38
CA PHE A 75 -3.20 18.61 -12.15
C PHE A 75 -4.24 19.40 -11.34
N LEU A 76 -3.83 20.10 -10.28
CA LEU A 76 -4.73 20.76 -9.33
C LEU A 76 -4.79 22.29 -9.48
N GLY A 77 -3.93 22.87 -10.32
CA GLY A 77 -3.82 24.31 -10.57
C GLY A 77 -3.08 25.07 -9.47
N GLU A 78 -3.37 26.36 -9.38
CA GLU A 78 -2.77 27.24 -8.37
C GLU A 78 -3.34 26.93 -6.97
N ARG A 79 -2.50 26.34 -6.12
CA ARG A 79 -2.76 26.06 -4.70
C ARG A 79 -1.48 26.32 -3.90
N ASN A 80 -1.59 26.33 -2.57
CA ASN A 80 -0.38 26.33 -1.75
C ASN A 80 0.23 24.92 -1.72
N TYR A 81 1.51 24.81 -2.09
CA TYR A 81 2.23 23.55 -2.09
C TYR A 81 3.45 23.65 -1.19
N LEU A 82 3.55 22.74 -0.23
CA LEU A 82 4.64 22.69 0.73
C LEU A 82 5.34 21.32 0.65
N VAL A 83 6.63 21.31 0.92
CA VAL A 83 7.42 20.09 1.07
C VAL A 83 7.80 19.95 2.54
N LEU A 84 7.57 18.78 3.12
CA LEU A 84 7.93 18.50 4.50
C LEU A 84 9.44 18.31 4.64
N ALA A 85 10.12 19.27 5.26
CA ALA A 85 11.55 19.22 5.48
C ALA A 85 11.95 18.02 6.35
N GLY A 86 12.91 17.20 5.89
CA GLY A 86 13.35 15.97 6.57
C GLY A 86 12.44 14.76 6.36
N GLY A 87 11.37 14.90 5.57
CA GLY A 87 10.47 13.83 5.18
C GLY A 87 9.75 13.16 6.36
N TYR A 88 9.22 11.95 6.11
CA TYR A 88 8.56 11.15 7.13
C TYR A 88 9.46 10.82 8.33
N CYS A 89 10.75 10.58 8.10
CA CYS A 89 11.71 10.17 9.14
C CYS A 89 11.79 11.21 10.27
N ARG A 90 11.92 12.50 9.93
CA ARG A 90 11.92 13.59 10.92
C ARG A 90 10.54 13.80 11.53
N PHE A 91 9.48 13.80 10.71
CA PHE A 91 8.11 13.98 11.21
C PHE A 91 7.73 12.93 12.25
N ARG A 92 8.07 11.66 12.04
CA ARG A 92 7.78 10.57 12.98
C ARG A 92 8.48 10.77 14.33
N GLN A 93 9.71 11.27 14.32
CA GLN A 93 10.46 11.50 15.56
C GLN A 93 9.80 12.58 16.42
N GLU A 94 9.26 13.62 15.78
CA GLU A 94 8.63 14.75 16.47
C GLU A 94 7.15 14.52 16.79
N PHE A 95 6.42 13.80 15.92
CA PHE A 95 4.97 13.60 16.00
C PHE A 95 4.57 12.12 15.82
N PRO A 96 5.04 11.20 16.69
CA PRO A 96 4.77 9.77 16.55
C PRO A 96 3.27 9.43 16.66
N SER A 97 2.49 10.17 17.45
CA SER A 97 1.05 9.96 17.62
C SER A 97 0.23 10.30 16.36
N LEU A 98 0.79 11.11 15.45
CA LEU A 98 0.16 11.44 14.16
C LEU A 98 0.55 10.44 13.07
N CYS A 99 1.36 9.43 13.38
CA CYS A 99 1.74 8.38 12.44
C CYS A 99 0.84 7.15 12.62
N SER A 100 0.33 6.61 11.53
CA SER A 100 -0.52 5.41 11.55
C SER A 100 0.23 4.20 11.01
N SER A 101 0.11 3.08 11.73
CA SER A 101 0.52 1.75 11.25
C SER A 101 -0.42 1.20 10.18
N HIS A 102 -1.65 1.74 10.09
CA HIS A 102 -2.68 1.23 9.19
C HIS A 102 -2.44 1.71 7.76
N THR A 103 -2.48 0.78 6.81
CA THR A 103 -2.50 1.04 5.38
C THR A 103 -3.93 1.24 4.91
N SER A 104 -4.49 2.44 5.10
CA SER A 104 -5.79 2.77 4.48
C SER A 104 -5.58 2.97 2.97
N LEU A 105 -6.13 2.04 2.19
CA LEU A 105 -6.54 2.02 0.76
C LEU A 105 -5.88 2.82 -0.37
N SER A 106 -4.96 3.76 -0.16
CA SER A 106 -4.29 4.46 -1.28
C SER A 106 -2.80 4.13 -1.39
N GLY A 107 -2.33 3.12 -0.65
CA GLY A 107 -0.94 2.63 -0.73
C GLY A 107 -0.81 1.45 -1.68
N GLN A 108 -0.69 1.75 -2.98
CA GLN A 108 -0.43 0.76 -4.05
C GLN A 108 0.57 -0.34 -3.62
N LEU A 109 0.13 -1.57 -3.86
CA LEU A 109 0.83 -2.84 -3.61
C LEU A 109 2.33 -2.76 -3.89
N ARG A 110 3.15 -3.23 -2.94
CA ARG A 110 4.60 -3.36 -3.14
C ARG A 110 4.91 -4.59 -3.99
N HIS A 111 5.87 -4.39 -4.89
CA HIS A 111 6.59 -5.44 -5.61
C HIS A 111 7.22 -6.44 -4.63
N VAL A 112 6.90 -7.72 -4.76
CA VAL A 112 7.60 -8.83 -4.10
C VAL A 112 9.01 -8.86 -4.68
N LYS A 113 10.00 -8.33 -3.95
CA LYS A 113 11.40 -8.65 -4.24
C LYS A 113 11.59 -10.14 -3.98
N ARG A 114 11.70 -10.94 -5.04
CA ARG A 114 12.32 -12.27 -4.96
C ARG A 114 13.77 -12.06 -4.50
N ILE A 115 14.06 -12.37 -3.25
CA ILE A 115 15.44 -12.50 -2.77
C ILE A 115 15.70 -13.99 -2.68
N GLY A 116 16.50 -14.48 -3.62
CA GLY A 116 17.11 -15.81 -3.52
C GLY A 116 17.95 -15.89 -2.25
N SER A 117 17.85 -17.01 -1.56
CA SER A 117 18.71 -17.41 -0.45
C SER A 117 19.91 -18.23 -0.95
N PRO A 118 20.92 -18.52 -0.10
CA PRO A 118 21.60 -17.70 0.91
C PRO A 118 23.14 -17.72 0.68
N GLN A 119 23.95 -16.86 1.31
CA GLN A 119 24.85 -17.31 2.38
C GLN A 119 25.62 -16.13 3.05
N HIS A 120 25.75 -16.27 4.37
CA HIS A 120 26.68 -15.64 5.33
C HIS A 120 26.58 -14.15 5.71
N GLY A 121 26.33 -13.91 7.01
CA GLY A 121 26.82 -12.73 7.73
C GLY A 121 25.78 -11.95 8.55
N ILE A 122 25.51 -12.40 9.78
CA ILE A 122 25.14 -11.66 11.00
C ILE A 122 24.48 -10.27 10.83
N SER A 123 23.18 -10.16 11.10
CA SER A 123 22.50 -8.92 11.56
C SER A 123 21.11 -9.24 12.16
N THR A 124 21.04 -9.20 13.49
CA THR A 124 19.94 -9.69 14.36
C THR A 124 18.74 -8.75 14.53
N THR A 125 18.52 -7.77 13.65
CA THR A 125 17.35 -6.87 13.73
C THR A 125 16.36 -7.01 12.56
N SER A 126 16.75 -7.69 11.47
CA SER A 126 15.90 -7.87 10.27
C SER A 126 15.02 -9.13 10.29
N ALA A 127 15.32 -10.08 11.16
CA ALA A 127 14.60 -11.35 11.25
C ALA A 127 13.26 -11.20 12.00
N THR A 128 13.21 -10.31 12.99
CA THR A 128 12.01 -10.04 13.80
C THR A 128 10.94 -9.34 12.99
N SER A 129 11.29 -8.31 12.20
CA SER A 129 10.33 -7.61 11.34
C SER A 129 9.80 -8.46 10.18
N ARG A 130 10.60 -9.41 9.65
CA ARG A 130 10.11 -10.36 8.63
C ARG A 130 9.18 -11.43 9.22
N ARG A 131 9.41 -11.86 10.46
CA ARG A 131 8.49 -12.76 11.17
C ARG A 131 7.19 -12.05 11.60
N ILE A 132 7.25 -10.79 12.03
CA ILE A 132 6.03 -10.06 12.42
C ILE A 132 5.09 -9.85 11.22
N LEU A 133 5.63 -9.60 10.02
CA LEU A 133 4.84 -9.51 8.79
C LEU A 133 4.25 -10.86 8.33
N SER A 134 4.67 -11.99 8.90
CA SER A 134 4.13 -13.33 8.61
C SER A 134 3.22 -13.88 9.71
N LEU A 135 2.96 -13.11 10.79
CA LEU A 135 2.17 -13.60 11.92
C LEU A 135 0.69 -13.17 11.85
N THR A 136 0.38 -12.09 11.14
CA THR A 136 -0.95 -11.48 11.08
C THR A 136 -1.33 -11.09 9.65
N PRO A 137 -2.60 -11.25 9.24
CA PRO A 137 -3.09 -10.76 7.96
C PRO A 137 -2.93 -9.24 7.83
N VAL A 138 -2.79 -8.77 6.59
CA VAL A 138 -2.68 -7.34 6.26
C VAL A 138 -4.07 -6.75 6.07
N GLU A 139 -4.43 -5.74 6.84
CA GLU A 139 -5.66 -4.97 6.67
C GLU A 139 -5.57 -4.03 5.45
N LEU A 140 -6.47 -4.18 4.49
CA LEU A 140 -6.64 -3.25 3.36
C LEU A 140 -7.72 -2.20 3.64
N LEU A 141 -8.80 -2.64 4.27
CA LEU A 141 -9.97 -1.87 4.68
C LEU A 141 -10.39 -2.33 6.09
N PRO A 142 -11.17 -1.53 6.83
CA PRO A 142 -11.72 -1.93 8.13
C PRO A 142 -12.47 -3.27 8.14
N TYR A 143 -12.84 -3.80 6.97
CA TYR A 143 -13.54 -5.06 6.77
C TYR A 143 -12.85 -6.03 5.79
N LEU A 144 -11.67 -5.68 5.24
CA LEU A 144 -10.98 -6.50 4.23
C LEU A 144 -9.53 -6.74 4.62
N TYR A 145 -9.16 -8.01 4.73
CA TYR A 145 -7.82 -8.45 5.06
C TYR A 145 -7.25 -9.35 3.95
N ILE A 146 -5.95 -9.28 3.72
CA ILE A 146 -5.20 -10.19 2.86
C ILE A 146 -4.29 -11.06 3.74
N GLY A 147 -4.38 -12.37 3.56
CA GLY A 147 -3.50 -13.35 4.20
C GLY A 147 -3.14 -14.47 3.21
N ASP A 148 -2.30 -15.39 3.68
CA ASP A 148 -1.96 -16.63 2.96
C ASP A 148 -2.68 -17.84 3.58
N ALA A 149 -2.36 -19.03 3.07
CA ALA A 149 -2.91 -20.30 3.55
C ALA A 149 -2.64 -20.52 5.05
N GLU A 150 -1.45 -20.17 5.55
CA GLU A 150 -1.10 -20.34 6.96
C GLU A 150 -1.98 -19.48 7.87
N HIS A 151 -2.20 -18.21 7.51
CA HIS A 151 -3.14 -17.35 8.23
C HIS A 151 -4.55 -17.92 8.28
N SER A 152 -5.05 -18.46 7.14
CA SER A 152 -6.39 -19.04 7.05
C SER A 152 -6.56 -20.33 7.87
N SER A 153 -5.47 -21.01 8.21
CA SER A 153 -5.47 -22.22 9.03
C SER A 153 -5.53 -21.97 10.56
N ARG A 154 -5.49 -20.70 11.00
CA ARG A 154 -5.39 -20.34 12.43
C ARG A 154 -6.69 -19.74 12.96
N LYS A 155 -7.59 -20.58 13.50
CA LYS A 155 -8.92 -20.16 14.00
C LYS A 155 -8.89 -18.99 14.99
N GLU A 156 -8.02 -19.05 16.01
CA GLU A 156 -7.91 -17.97 17.01
C GLU A 156 -7.49 -16.64 16.39
N LEU A 157 -6.59 -16.68 15.39
CA LEU A 157 -6.17 -15.48 14.66
C LEU A 157 -7.36 -14.88 13.92
N LEU A 158 -8.09 -15.68 13.15
CA LEU A 158 -9.28 -15.25 12.41
C LEU A 158 -10.35 -14.66 13.36
N GLN A 159 -10.58 -15.28 14.51
CA GLN A 159 -11.52 -14.79 15.52
C GLN A 159 -11.07 -13.48 16.17
N ASN A 160 -9.78 -13.34 16.49
CA ASN A 160 -9.21 -12.10 17.05
C ASN A 160 -9.36 -10.91 16.10
N PHE A 161 -9.18 -11.16 14.80
CA PHE A 161 -9.41 -10.19 13.73
C PHE A 161 -10.90 -10.06 13.34
N LYS A 162 -11.79 -10.77 14.03
CA LYS A 162 -13.26 -10.76 13.80
C LYS A 162 -13.62 -11.09 12.35
N ILE A 163 -12.86 -11.97 11.71
CA ILE A 163 -13.15 -12.46 10.37
C ILE A 163 -14.43 -13.29 10.43
N SER A 164 -15.42 -12.95 9.60
CA SER A 164 -16.68 -13.68 9.48
C SER A 164 -16.81 -14.48 8.17
N ALA A 165 -16.01 -14.12 7.17
CA ALA A 165 -16.04 -14.72 5.84
C ALA A 165 -14.63 -14.78 5.24
N ILE A 166 -14.37 -15.82 4.43
CA ILE A 166 -13.08 -16.06 3.78
C ILE A 166 -13.31 -16.34 2.30
N LEU A 167 -12.68 -15.51 1.46
CA LEU A 167 -12.59 -15.70 0.02
C LEU A 167 -11.28 -16.45 -0.30
N ASN A 168 -11.39 -17.74 -0.61
CA ASN A 168 -10.24 -18.58 -0.97
C ASN A 168 -10.01 -18.52 -2.49
N VAL A 169 -8.94 -17.88 -2.92
CA VAL A 169 -8.57 -17.73 -4.34
C VAL A 169 -7.40 -18.68 -4.67
N SER A 170 -7.64 -19.98 -4.55
CA SER A 170 -6.65 -21.03 -4.76
C SER A 170 -7.31 -22.30 -5.28
N THR A 171 -6.56 -23.10 -6.03
CA THR A 171 -6.95 -24.46 -6.45
C THR A 171 -6.50 -25.54 -5.46
N SER A 172 -5.58 -25.23 -4.55
CA SER A 172 -4.90 -26.23 -3.70
C SER A 172 -4.99 -25.96 -2.20
N CYS A 173 -5.44 -24.76 -1.79
CA CYS A 173 -5.62 -24.43 -0.39
C CYS A 173 -6.96 -24.95 0.14
N GLU A 174 -6.93 -25.69 1.25
CA GLU A 174 -8.13 -26.19 1.92
C GLU A 174 -8.86 -25.07 2.70
N ASN A 175 -10.18 -25.20 2.85
CA ASN A 175 -10.98 -24.33 3.70
C ASN A 175 -10.98 -24.88 5.14
N HIS A 176 -10.21 -24.26 6.03
CA HIS A 176 -10.17 -24.65 7.43
C HIS A 176 -11.39 -24.11 8.20
N PHE A 177 -12.01 -24.90 9.08
CA PHE A 177 -13.15 -24.45 9.90
C PHE A 177 -14.41 -24.00 9.10
N PRO A 178 -14.90 -24.80 8.14
CA PRO A 178 -16.03 -24.43 7.28
C PRO A 178 -17.36 -24.22 8.03
N SER A 179 -17.47 -24.69 9.27
CA SER A 179 -18.63 -24.45 10.13
C SER A 179 -18.59 -23.11 10.86
N ASP A 180 -17.42 -22.49 10.97
CA ASP A 180 -17.21 -21.25 11.73
C ASP A 180 -17.18 -19.99 10.84
N PHE A 181 -16.83 -20.12 9.56
CA PHE A 181 -16.69 -19.01 8.63
C PHE A 181 -17.47 -19.26 7.34
N ARG A 182 -18.01 -18.18 6.75
CA ARG A 182 -18.62 -18.25 5.41
C ARG A 182 -17.53 -18.31 4.35
N TYR A 183 -17.56 -19.32 3.50
CA TYR A 183 -16.57 -19.50 2.43
C TYR A 183 -17.11 -19.16 1.04
N LYS A 184 -16.21 -18.64 0.21
CA LYS A 184 -16.33 -18.67 -1.25
C LYS A 184 -14.99 -19.09 -1.83
N VAL A 185 -15.01 -20.01 -2.80
CA VAL A 185 -13.79 -20.51 -3.46
C VAL A 185 -13.78 -20.04 -4.90
N ILE A 186 -12.65 -19.45 -5.32
CA ILE A 186 -12.36 -19.08 -6.70
C ILE A 186 -11.15 -19.92 -7.12
N PRO A 187 -11.37 -21.02 -7.86
CA PRO A 187 -10.32 -21.99 -8.18
C PRO A 187 -9.45 -21.44 -9.32
N VAL A 188 -8.53 -20.55 -8.98
CA VAL A 188 -7.60 -19.93 -9.92
C VAL A 188 -6.17 -20.34 -9.60
N GLU A 189 -5.45 -20.78 -10.63
CA GLU A 189 -4.02 -21.06 -10.54
C GLU A 189 -3.21 -19.76 -10.49
N ASP A 190 -2.11 -19.77 -9.73
CA ASP A 190 -1.14 -18.67 -9.73
C ASP A 190 -0.26 -18.73 -11.00
N SER A 191 -0.88 -18.42 -12.13
CA SER A 191 -0.22 -18.38 -13.44
C SER A 191 -0.60 -17.11 -14.20
N SER A 192 0.31 -16.64 -15.07
CA SER A 192 0.09 -15.45 -15.90
C SER A 192 -1.05 -15.63 -16.92
N ASN A 193 -1.48 -16.87 -17.16
CA ASN A 193 -2.53 -17.20 -18.12
C ASN A 193 -3.91 -17.32 -17.46
N ALA A 194 -3.99 -17.27 -16.13
CA ALA A 194 -5.25 -17.36 -15.43
C ALA A 194 -6.10 -16.10 -15.65
N ASN A 195 -7.33 -16.27 -16.12
CA ASN A 195 -8.27 -15.18 -16.27
C ASN A 195 -8.95 -14.87 -14.93
N LEU A 196 -8.36 -13.94 -14.17
CA LEU A 196 -8.94 -13.44 -12.92
C LEU A 196 -10.14 -12.51 -13.14
N PHE A 197 -10.21 -11.84 -14.29
CA PHE A 197 -11.19 -10.79 -14.55
C PHE A 197 -12.63 -11.30 -14.51
N GLN A 198 -12.87 -12.51 -15.01
CA GLN A 198 -14.20 -13.14 -14.98
C GLN A 198 -14.76 -13.34 -13.56
N TRP A 199 -13.88 -13.37 -12.55
CA TRP A 199 -14.25 -13.62 -11.15
C TRP A 199 -14.45 -12.33 -10.35
N PHE A 200 -14.19 -11.16 -10.94
CA PHE A 200 -14.21 -9.89 -10.20
C PHE A 200 -15.59 -9.57 -9.67
N GLU A 201 -16.63 -9.63 -10.52
CA GLU A 201 -18.01 -9.34 -10.11
C GLU A 201 -18.45 -10.24 -8.95
N GLU A 202 -18.16 -11.54 -9.06
CA GLU A 202 -18.51 -12.53 -8.05
C GLU A 202 -17.74 -12.34 -6.73
N SER A 203 -16.46 -11.94 -6.81
CA SER A 203 -15.61 -11.66 -5.65
C SER A 203 -16.07 -10.39 -4.93
N ILE A 204 -16.34 -9.33 -5.69
CA ILE A 204 -16.77 -8.04 -5.16
C ILE A 204 -18.15 -8.16 -4.50
N ALA A 205 -19.06 -8.96 -5.06
CA ALA A 205 -20.37 -9.19 -4.44
C ALA A 205 -20.30 -10.01 -3.13
N PHE A 206 -19.20 -10.74 -2.91
CA PHE A 206 -19.00 -11.51 -1.69
C PHE A 206 -18.36 -10.70 -0.55
N ILE A 207 -17.47 -9.77 -0.91
CA ILE A 207 -16.81 -8.81 -0.01
C ILE A 207 -17.83 -7.79 0.49
#